data_AF-A0A4Q9JXB0-F1
#
_entry.id   AF-A0A4Q9JXB0-F1
#
_cell.length_a   1.000
_cell.length_b   1.000
_cell.length_c   1.000
_cell.angle_alpha   90.00
_cell.angle_beta   90.00
_cell.angle_gamma   90.00
#
_symmetry.space_group_name_H-M   'P 1'
#
loop_
_entity.id
_entity.type
_entity.pdbx_description
1 polymer ?
#
loop_
_entity_poly.entity_id
_entity_poly.type
_entity_poly.pdbx_seq_one_letter_code
_entity_poly.pdbx_strand_id
1 'polypeptide(L)'
;MLNENLKKILQNKNLETLYTDFGEQKIFILHFDQKLKVFSFEDKTILFLDNNEEFIPFKIEDFTFLFKEILENIKKQNTQFQNIIEYKENMILKGNSIKNFLKKSFVLKQKINKNLKFLILLKDSLKMLLNDYIFLKKILKLLLLNIDILINSIKDNLSRLDALYILSSSIKNETMNKNIYLLSVLSVIFLPLNLIVGFFGMNTKNLFLENNPYGTLYIFFSICCILIFGLLYYKSKKVKEFEFDDYLKKK
;
A
#
# COMPACT_ATOMS: atom_id res chain seq x y z
N MET A 1 -42.13 8.58 18.37
CA MET A 1 -41.88 9.27 17.08
C MET A 1 -40.44 9.72 17.04
N LEU A 2 -39.79 9.57 15.88
CA LEU A 2 -38.41 9.98 15.66
C LEU A 2 -38.25 11.51 15.83
N ASN A 3 -37.28 11.95 16.63
CA ASN A 3 -36.97 13.37 16.79
C ASN A 3 -36.55 13.99 15.43
N GLU A 4 -37.09 15.17 15.08
CA GLU A 4 -36.76 15.86 13.81
C GLU A 4 -35.25 16.10 13.62
N ASN A 5 -34.53 16.34 14.72
CA ASN A 5 -33.08 16.50 14.68
C ASN A 5 -32.37 15.20 14.28
N LEU A 6 -32.88 14.06 14.72
CA LEU A 6 -32.36 12.76 14.31
C LEU A 6 -32.64 12.50 12.83
N LYS A 7 -33.85 12.84 12.37
CA LYS A 7 -34.24 12.68 10.97
C LYS A 7 -33.34 13.48 10.02
N LYS A 8 -32.99 14.71 10.37
CA LYS A 8 -32.03 15.54 9.61
C LYS A 8 -30.62 14.93 9.58
N ILE A 9 -30.17 14.35 10.69
CA ILE A 9 -28.85 13.71 10.77
C ILE A 9 -28.82 12.43 9.93
N LEU A 10 -29.87 11.60 9.99
CA LEU A 10 -29.99 10.37 9.21
C LEU A 10 -30.04 10.59 7.69
N GLN A 11 -30.47 11.78 7.24
CA GLN A 11 -30.43 12.17 5.83
C GLN A 11 -29.02 12.52 5.33
N ASN A 12 -28.03 12.62 6.22
CA ASN A 12 -26.68 13.01 5.85
C ASN A 12 -25.92 11.84 5.19
N LYS A 13 -25.39 12.05 3.99
CA LYS A 13 -24.77 10.96 3.18
C LYS A 13 -23.47 10.40 3.77
N ASN A 14 -22.85 11.07 4.74
CA ASN A 14 -21.53 10.74 5.29
C ASN A 14 -21.59 10.22 6.74
N LEU A 15 -22.71 9.63 7.17
CA LEU A 15 -22.84 9.07 8.51
C LEU A 15 -21.88 7.91 8.71
N GLU A 16 -21.08 7.98 9.77
CA GLU A 16 -20.22 6.88 10.20
C GLU A 16 -20.85 6.15 11.39
N THR A 17 -20.34 4.96 11.71
CA THR A 17 -20.74 4.25 12.92
C THR A 17 -20.37 5.07 14.16
N LEU A 18 -21.36 5.36 15.00
CA LEU A 18 -21.19 6.19 16.19
C LEU A 18 -22.20 5.82 17.28
N TYR A 19 -21.87 6.20 18.51
CA TYR A 19 -22.76 6.13 19.66
C TYR A 19 -22.80 7.51 20.32
N THR A 20 -23.98 8.13 20.38
CA THR A 20 -24.15 9.51 20.88
C THR A 20 -25.50 9.71 21.55
N ASP A 21 -25.54 10.68 22.46
CA ASP A 21 -26.77 11.14 23.11
C ASP A 21 -27.48 12.17 22.21
N PHE A 22 -28.76 11.95 21.91
CA PHE A 22 -29.61 12.89 21.19
C PHE A 22 -30.80 13.29 22.06
N GLY A 23 -30.66 14.39 22.80
CA GLY A 23 -31.65 14.79 23.80
C GLY A 23 -31.62 13.81 24.97
N GLU A 24 -32.76 13.15 25.25
CA GLU A 24 -32.88 12.13 26.31
C GLU A 24 -32.64 10.69 25.82
N GLN A 25 -32.43 10.48 24.51
CA GLN A 25 -32.27 9.15 23.93
C GLN A 25 -30.82 8.88 23.49
N LYS A 26 -30.24 7.78 23.99
CA LYS A 26 -28.93 7.28 23.59
C LYS A 26 -29.05 6.41 22.36
N ILE A 27 -28.33 6.75 21.29
CA ILE A 27 -28.51 6.12 19.99
C ILE A 27 -27.18 5.60 19.45
N PHE A 28 -27.23 4.35 18.99
CA PHE A 28 -26.17 3.69 18.25
C PHE A 28 -26.53 3.67 16.77
N ILE A 29 -25.72 4.35 15.97
CA ILE A 29 -25.82 4.31 14.51
C ILE A 29 -24.77 3.34 14.00
N LEU A 30 -25.21 2.33 13.27
CA LEU A 30 -24.34 1.39 12.58
C LEU A 30 -24.39 1.65 11.08
N HIS A 31 -23.27 2.07 10.51
CA HIS A 31 -23.12 2.23 9.07
C HIS A 31 -22.17 1.16 8.53
N PHE A 32 -22.71 0.14 7.89
CA PHE A 32 -21.91 -0.93 7.28
C PHE A 32 -22.41 -1.26 5.88
N ASP A 33 -21.49 -1.30 4.92
CA ASP A 33 -21.76 -1.65 3.52
C ASP A 33 -22.93 -0.85 2.89
N GLN A 34 -22.90 0.47 3.09
CA GLN A 34 -23.94 1.43 2.64
C GLN A 34 -25.33 1.22 3.27
N LYS A 35 -25.45 0.31 4.24
CA LYS A 35 -26.66 0.10 5.02
C LYS A 35 -26.51 0.80 6.36
N LEU A 36 -27.53 1.56 6.71
CA LEU A 36 -27.61 2.26 7.98
C LEU A 36 -28.65 1.57 8.86
N LYS A 37 -28.26 1.22 10.09
CA LYS A 37 -29.13 0.65 11.12
C LYS A 37 -29.00 1.48 12.39
N VAL A 38 -30.14 1.85 12.98
CA VAL A 38 -30.18 2.71 14.16
C VAL A 38 -30.79 1.93 15.31
N PHE A 39 -30.13 1.99 16.46
CA PHE A 39 -30.58 1.35 17.68
C PHE A 39 -30.69 2.36 18.81
N SER A 40 -31.75 2.24 19.60
CA SER A 40 -31.94 2.92 20.88
C SER A 40 -31.95 1.88 22.01
N PHE A 41 -31.73 2.33 23.23
CA PHE A 41 -31.60 1.44 24.39
C PHE A 41 -32.40 2.01 25.56
N GLU A 42 -33.49 1.33 25.92
CA GLU A 42 -34.39 1.71 27.01
C GLU A 42 -34.48 0.55 28.01
N ASP A 43 -34.18 0.85 29.28
CA ASP A 43 -34.06 -0.09 30.40
C ASP A 43 -33.11 -1.29 30.14
N LYS A 44 -33.67 -2.39 29.63
CA LYS A 44 -33.00 -3.66 29.30
C LYS A 44 -33.36 -4.16 27.90
N THR A 45 -34.01 -3.33 27.11
CA THR A 45 -34.45 -3.65 25.76
C THR A 45 -33.65 -2.88 24.74
N ILE A 46 -33.28 -3.56 23.67
CA ILE A 46 -32.70 -2.93 22.49
C ILE A 46 -33.88 -2.61 21.59
N LEU A 47 -33.94 -1.38 21.10
CA LEU A 47 -34.94 -0.93 20.14
C LEU A 47 -34.27 -0.70 18.79
N PHE A 48 -34.84 -1.21 17.71
CA PHE A 48 -34.37 -1.00 16.35
C PHE A 48 -35.32 -0.05 15.63
N LEU A 49 -34.76 0.93 14.91
CA LEU A 49 -35.55 1.83 14.06
C LEU A 49 -35.95 1.11 12.77
N ASP A 50 -37.23 0.81 12.62
CA ASP A 50 -37.77 0.21 11.41
C ASP A 50 -38.02 1.25 10.31
N ASN A 51 -38.32 0.80 9.09
CA ASN A 51 -38.58 1.62 7.91
C ASN A 51 -39.74 2.61 8.10
N ASN A 52 -40.64 2.34 9.04
CA ASN A 52 -41.76 3.20 9.41
C ASN A 52 -41.35 4.34 10.39
N GLU A 53 -40.07 4.52 10.66
CA GLU A 53 -39.52 5.49 11.63
C GLU A 53 -39.99 5.26 13.09
N GLU A 54 -40.35 4.01 13.40
CA GLU A 54 -40.75 3.57 14.73
C GLU A 54 -39.72 2.62 15.35
N PHE A 55 -39.53 2.74 16.66
CA PHE A 55 -38.61 1.90 17.42
C PHE A 55 -39.32 0.63 17.89
N ILE A 56 -38.86 -0.52 17.42
CA ILE A 56 -39.45 -1.83 17.72
C ILE A 56 -38.46 -2.66 18.56
N PRO A 57 -38.92 -3.45 19.54
CA PRO A 57 -38.05 -4.35 20.31
C PRO A 57 -37.22 -5.27 19.42
N PHE A 58 -35.91 -5.29 19.67
CA PHE A 58 -34.93 -6.07 18.95
C PHE A 58 -34.25 -7.05 19.91
N LYS A 59 -34.22 -8.33 19.55
CA LYS A 59 -33.66 -9.37 20.43
C LYS A 59 -32.15 -9.21 20.57
N ILE A 60 -31.65 -9.50 21.76
CA ILE A 60 -30.21 -9.45 22.02
C ILE A 60 -29.48 -10.48 21.15
N GLU A 61 -30.05 -11.67 20.94
CA GLU A 61 -29.47 -12.69 20.07
C GLU A 61 -29.27 -12.16 18.65
N ASP A 62 -30.29 -11.50 18.09
CA ASP A 62 -30.27 -10.93 16.74
C ASP A 62 -29.25 -9.77 16.64
N PHE A 63 -29.15 -8.94 17.68
CA PHE A 63 -28.13 -7.88 17.79
C PHE A 63 -26.72 -8.46 17.74
N THR A 64 -26.49 -9.55 18.44
CA THR A 64 -25.17 -10.17 18.50
C THR A 64 -24.82 -10.92 17.22
N PHE A 65 -25.81 -11.57 16.60
CA PHE A 65 -25.67 -12.21 15.30
C PHE A 65 -25.26 -11.21 14.23
N LEU A 66 -25.89 -10.03 14.24
CA LEU A 66 -25.59 -8.94 13.31
C LEU A 66 -24.13 -8.49 13.38
N PHE A 67 -23.55 -8.28 14.56
CA PHE A 67 -22.11 -7.96 14.66
C PHE A 67 -21.23 -9.13 14.25
N LYS A 68 -21.59 -10.37 14.60
CA LYS A 68 -20.83 -11.55 14.18
C LYS A 68 -20.78 -11.67 12.66
N GLU A 69 -21.88 -11.44 11.96
CA GLU A 69 -21.95 -11.47 10.50
C GLU A 69 -21.05 -10.40 9.85
N ILE A 70 -21.09 -9.18 10.39
CA ILE A 70 -20.21 -8.07 9.95
C ILE A 70 -18.73 -8.44 10.15
N LEU A 71 -18.38 -8.95 11.33
CA LEU A 71 -17.00 -9.32 11.64
C LEU A 71 -16.51 -10.48 10.77
N GLU A 72 -17.35 -11.49 10.51
CA GLU A 72 -17.02 -12.58 9.60
C GLU A 72 -16.82 -12.10 8.16
N ASN A 73 -17.63 -11.16 7.67
CA ASN A 73 -17.41 -10.54 6.36
C ASN A 73 -16.05 -9.82 6.29
N ILE A 74 -15.75 -8.96 7.26
CA ILE A 74 -14.47 -8.23 7.30
C ILE A 74 -13.29 -9.19 7.44
N LYS A 75 -13.43 -10.26 8.23
CA LYS A 75 -12.42 -11.30 8.38
C LYS A 75 -12.15 -12.03 7.06
N LYS A 76 -13.19 -12.41 6.31
CA LYS A 76 -13.06 -12.99 4.96
C LYS A 76 -12.36 -12.04 3.98
N GLN A 77 -12.66 -10.75 4.03
CA GLN A 77 -11.96 -9.76 3.20
C GLN A 77 -10.49 -9.63 3.61
N ASN A 78 -10.20 -9.62 4.91
CA ASN A 78 -8.83 -9.53 5.42
C ASN A 78 -7.98 -10.74 5.00
N THR A 79 -8.53 -11.96 5.06
CA THR A 79 -7.82 -13.17 4.59
C THR A 79 -7.58 -13.13 3.08
N GLN A 80 -8.54 -12.64 2.29
CA GLN A 80 -8.32 -12.42 0.85
C GLN A 80 -7.18 -11.42 0.60
N PHE A 81 -7.12 -10.32 1.34
CA PHE A 81 -6.03 -9.35 1.23
C PHE A 81 -4.68 -9.94 1.62
N GLN A 82 -4.63 -10.71 2.71
CA GLN A 82 -3.42 -11.42 3.13
C GLN A 82 -2.89 -12.34 2.04
N ASN A 83 -3.75 -13.17 1.43
CA ASN A 83 -3.36 -14.08 0.35
C ASN A 83 -2.82 -13.33 -0.87
N ILE A 84 -3.44 -12.18 -1.22
CA ILE A 84 -2.95 -11.32 -2.31
C ILE A 84 -1.55 -10.78 -1.97
N ILE A 85 -1.35 -10.28 -0.76
CA ILE A 85 -0.07 -9.74 -0.29
C ILE A 85 1.01 -10.82 -0.37
N GLU A 86 0.74 -11.99 0.18
CA GLU A 86 1.68 -13.12 0.21
C GLU A 86 2.05 -13.62 -1.19
N TYR A 87 1.06 -13.76 -2.09
CA TYR A 87 1.34 -14.12 -3.47
C TYR A 87 2.26 -13.10 -4.16
N LYS A 88 2.04 -11.81 -3.92
CA LYS A 88 2.84 -10.73 -4.53
C LYS A 88 4.23 -10.64 -3.94
N GLU A 89 4.36 -10.83 -2.63
CA GLU A 89 5.65 -10.96 -1.95
C GLU A 89 6.49 -12.07 -2.55
N ASN A 90 5.93 -13.28 -2.64
CA ASN A 90 6.63 -14.44 -3.21
C ASN A 90 7.07 -14.19 -4.66
N MET A 91 6.30 -13.44 -5.44
CA MET A 91 6.68 -13.07 -6.81
C MET A 91 7.85 -12.06 -6.83
N ILE A 92 7.81 -11.04 -5.96
CA ILE A 92 8.89 -10.05 -5.85
C ILE A 92 10.19 -10.70 -5.38
N LEU A 93 10.11 -11.57 -4.36
CA LEU A 93 11.27 -12.28 -3.82
C LEU A 93 11.92 -13.22 -4.83
N LYS A 94 11.13 -13.78 -5.77
CA LYS A 94 11.64 -14.56 -6.92
C LYS A 94 12.25 -13.69 -8.03
N GLY A 95 12.32 -12.37 -7.85
CA GLY A 95 12.85 -11.43 -8.83
C GLY A 95 11.87 -11.04 -9.94
N ASN A 96 10.60 -11.44 -9.86
CA ASN A 96 9.62 -11.11 -10.89
C ASN A 96 9.18 -9.65 -10.78
N SER A 97 9.16 -8.96 -11.92
CA SER A 97 8.60 -7.60 -11.98
C SER A 97 7.07 -7.65 -12.06
N ILE A 98 6.40 -6.84 -11.23
CA ILE A 98 4.94 -6.76 -11.20
C ILE A 98 4.49 -5.43 -11.82
N LYS A 99 3.79 -5.53 -12.95
CA LYS A 99 3.21 -4.36 -13.64
C LYS A 99 2.24 -3.61 -12.73
N ASN A 100 2.37 -2.29 -12.70
CA ASN A 100 1.53 -1.38 -11.91
C ASN A 100 1.46 -1.70 -10.41
N PHE A 101 2.50 -2.35 -9.86
CA PHE A 101 2.53 -2.75 -8.45
C PHE A 101 2.19 -1.59 -7.51
N LEU A 102 2.93 -0.47 -7.59
CA LEU A 102 2.74 0.68 -6.70
C LEU A 102 1.29 1.20 -6.70
N LYS A 103 0.69 1.38 -7.88
CA LYS A 103 -0.71 1.81 -8.02
C LYS A 103 -1.68 0.79 -7.42
N LYS A 104 -1.50 -0.51 -7.71
CA LYS A 104 -2.40 -1.57 -7.19
C LYS A 104 -2.24 -1.77 -5.69
N SER A 105 -1.03 -1.64 -5.15
CA SER A 105 -0.76 -1.67 -3.71
C SER A 105 -1.44 -0.50 -2.99
N PHE A 106 -1.44 0.70 -3.59
CA PHE A 106 -2.17 1.84 -3.03
C PHE A 106 -3.69 1.61 -2.99
N VAL A 107 -4.28 1.06 -4.06
CA VAL A 107 -5.71 0.70 -4.09
C VAL A 107 -6.04 -0.36 -3.02
N LEU A 108 -5.17 -1.36 -2.85
CA LEU A 108 -5.34 -2.37 -1.81
C LEU A 108 -5.26 -1.75 -0.41
N LYS A 109 -4.27 -0.88 -0.16
CA LYS A 109 -4.12 -0.12 1.08
C LYS A 109 -5.37 0.69 1.41
N GLN A 110 -5.97 1.36 0.42
CA GLN A 110 -7.21 2.12 0.61
C GLN A 110 -8.38 1.23 1.05
N LYS A 111 -8.54 0.05 0.43
CA LYS A 111 -9.59 -0.92 0.80
C LYS A 111 -9.39 -1.44 2.22
N ILE A 112 -8.15 -1.80 2.59
CA ILE A 112 -7.83 -2.28 3.93
C ILE A 112 -8.08 -1.18 4.98
N ASN A 113 -7.66 0.06 4.70
CA ASN A 113 -7.87 1.20 5.60
C ASN A 113 -9.35 1.53 5.80
N LYS A 114 -10.20 1.34 4.79
CA LYS A 114 -11.66 1.51 4.94
C LYS A 114 -12.22 0.56 6.00
N ASN A 115 -11.82 -0.71 5.96
CA ASN A 115 -12.22 -1.71 6.95
C ASN A 115 -11.65 -1.41 8.34
N LEU A 116 -10.38 -1.00 8.40
CA LEU A 116 -9.74 -0.60 9.66
C LEU A 116 -10.45 0.58 10.32
N LYS A 117 -10.76 1.63 9.55
CA LYS A 117 -11.48 2.82 10.06
C LYS A 117 -12.84 2.41 10.63
N PHE A 118 -13.61 1.62 9.89
CA PHE A 118 -14.90 1.12 10.36
C PHE A 118 -14.78 0.34 11.68
N LEU A 119 -13.82 -0.57 11.79
CA LEU A 119 -13.63 -1.37 13.01
C LEU A 119 -13.23 -0.52 14.22
N ILE A 120 -12.41 0.51 14.03
CA ILE A 120 -12.03 1.44 15.11
C ILE A 120 -13.27 2.19 15.62
N LEU A 121 -14.05 2.77 14.72
CA LEU A 121 -15.29 3.47 15.07
C LEU A 121 -16.30 2.55 15.75
N LEU A 122 -16.44 1.32 15.24
CA LEU A 122 -17.30 0.30 15.83
C LEU A 122 -16.82 -0.05 17.25
N LYS A 123 -15.53 -0.28 17.45
CA LYS A 123 -14.93 -0.58 18.75
C LYS A 123 -15.22 0.53 19.75
N ASP A 124 -14.98 1.78 19.38
CA ASP A 124 -15.16 2.92 20.28
C ASP A 124 -16.64 3.12 20.63
N SER A 125 -17.53 2.98 19.65
CA SER A 125 -18.99 3.04 19.86
C SER A 125 -19.48 1.92 20.79
N LEU A 126 -19.01 0.68 20.59
CA LEU A 126 -19.37 -0.44 21.45
C LEU A 126 -18.77 -0.32 22.87
N LYS A 127 -17.61 0.33 23.04
CA LYS A 127 -17.06 0.63 24.36
C LYS A 127 -17.89 1.67 25.11
N MET A 128 -18.37 2.70 24.44
CA MET A 128 -19.27 3.68 25.06
C MET A 128 -20.58 3.01 25.48
N LEU A 129 -21.17 2.21 24.59
CA LEU A 129 -22.38 1.43 24.87
C LEU A 129 -22.19 0.43 26.02
N LEU A 130 -21.01 -0.20 26.13
CA LEU A 130 -20.64 -1.08 27.24
C LEU A 130 -20.65 -0.36 28.59
N ASN A 131 -20.20 0.90 28.63
CA ASN A 131 -20.15 1.69 29.86
C ASN A 131 -21.55 2.08 30.34
N ASP A 132 -22.46 2.36 29.40
CA ASP A 132 -23.83 2.76 29.69
C ASP A 132 -24.77 1.59 30.02
N TYR A 133 -24.57 0.42 29.39
CA TYR A 133 -25.49 -0.72 29.50
C TYR A 133 -24.82 -1.99 30.00
N ILE A 134 -24.85 -2.18 31.33
CA ILE A 134 -24.21 -3.31 32.03
C ILE A 134 -24.80 -4.67 31.60
N PHE A 135 -26.09 -4.75 31.24
CA PHE A 135 -26.73 -6.00 30.86
C PHE A 135 -26.11 -6.63 29.59
N LEU A 136 -25.48 -5.82 28.73
CA LEU A 136 -24.78 -6.28 27.52
C LEU A 136 -23.30 -6.63 27.76
N LYS A 137 -22.80 -6.45 28.98
CA LYS A 137 -21.37 -6.50 29.31
C LYS A 137 -20.67 -7.77 28.89
N LYS A 138 -21.27 -8.93 29.15
CA LYS A 138 -20.67 -10.23 28.81
C LYS A 138 -20.48 -10.38 27.30
N ILE A 139 -21.49 -9.98 26.52
CA ILE A 139 -21.50 -10.20 25.08
C ILE A 139 -20.60 -9.18 24.36
N LEU A 140 -20.70 -7.91 24.75
CA LEU A 140 -19.89 -6.84 24.17
C LEU A 140 -18.40 -7.03 24.45
N LYS A 141 -18.01 -7.52 25.64
CA LYS A 141 -16.59 -7.83 25.93
C LYS A 141 -16.01 -8.85 24.94
N LEU A 142 -16.75 -9.90 24.62
CA LEU A 142 -16.31 -10.89 23.63
C LEU A 142 -16.20 -10.28 22.23
N LEU A 143 -17.19 -9.49 21.81
CA LEU A 143 -17.16 -8.79 20.52
C LEU A 143 -15.97 -7.82 20.43
N LEU A 144 -15.72 -7.03 21.47
CA LEU A 144 -14.59 -6.10 21.54
C LEU A 144 -13.25 -6.82 21.42
N LEU A 145 -13.07 -7.96 22.10
CA LEU A 145 -11.86 -8.76 21.99
C LEU A 145 -11.65 -9.29 20.55
N ASN A 146 -12.72 -9.78 19.91
CA ASN A 146 -12.64 -10.23 18.51
C ASN A 146 -12.32 -9.07 17.55
N ILE A 147 -12.89 -7.89 17.78
CA ILE A 147 -12.59 -6.68 17.02
C ILE A 147 -11.12 -6.29 17.19
N ASP A 148 -10.58 -6.35 18.42
CA ASP A 148 -9.19 -6.02 18.70
C ASP A 148 -8.20 -6.95 17.98
N ILE A 149 -8.44 -8.26 18.01
CA ILE A 149 -7.64 -9.23 17.28
C ILE A 149 -7.67 -8.93 15.78
N LEU A 150 -8.86 -8.65 15.24
CA LEU A 150 -9.03 -8.36 13.81
C LEU A 150 -8.37 -7.04 13.39
N ILE A 151 -8.46 -5.99 14.21
CA ILE A 151 -7.77 -4.71 14.01
C ILE A 151 -6.25 -4.93 13.95
N ASN A 152 -5.69 -5.70 14.87
CA ASN A 152 -4.25 -5.96 14.90
C ASN A 152 -3.82 -6.74 13.65
N SER A 153 -4.54 -7.80 13.28
CA SER A 153 -4.26 -8.55 12.04
C SER A 153 -4.32 -7.67 10.79
N ILE A 154 -5.29 -6.74 10.72
CA ILE A 154 -5.39 -5.78 9.61
C ILE A 154 -4.19 -4.83 9.59
N LYS A 155 -3.74 -4.34 10.76
CA LYS A 155 -2.55 -3.48 10.88
C LYS A 155 -1.28 -4.21 10.46
N ASP A 156 -1.13 -5.48 10.81
CA ASP A 156 0.01 -6.31 10.39
C ASP A 156 0.02 -6.53 8.87
N ASN A 157 -1.15 -6.75 8.26
CA ASN A 157 -1.26 -6.84 6.80
C ASN A 157 -0.92 -5.50 6.12
N LEU A 158 -1.30 -4.36 6.72
CA LEU A 158 -0.92 -3.04 6.23
C LEU A 158 0.59 -2.79 6.31
N SER A 159 1.21 -3.14 7.44
CA SER A 159 2.66 -2.96 7.61
C SER A 159 3.45 -3.84 6.63
N ARG A 160 3.00 -5.09 6.42
CA ARG A 160 3.56 -5.99 5.40
C ARG A 160 3.41 -5.40 3.98
N LEU A 161 2.25 -4.84 3.64
CA LEU A 161 2.02 -4.19 2.35
C LEU A 161 2.93 -2.97 2.15
N ASP A 162 3.14 -2.16 3.20
CA ASP A 162 4.03 -0.99 3.16
C ASP A 162 5.50 -1.40 3.00
N ALA A 163 5.94 -2.44 3.70
CA ALA A 163 7.27 -3.01 3.50
C ALA A 163 7.48 -3.49 2.05
N LEU A 164 6.51 -4.21 1.48
CA LEU A 164 6.57 -4.65 0.08
C LEU A 164 6.56 -3.47 -0.90
N TYR A 165 5.83 -2.41 -0.61
CA TYR A 165 5.85 -1.18 -1.41
C TYR A 165 7.26 -0.59 -1.45
N ILE A 166 7.89 -0.43 -0.29
CA ILE A 166 9.26 0.10 -0.17
C ILE A 166 10.24 -0.80 -0.90
N LEU A 167 10.23 -2.11 -0.64
CA LEU A 167 11.11 -3.09 -1.30
C LEU A 167 10.97 -3.05 -2.83
N SER A 168 9.73 -3.05 -3.35
CA SER A 168 9.50 -2.96 -4.80
C SER A 168 9.99 -1.64 -5.40
N SER A 169 9.86 -0.54 -4.67
CA SER A 169 10.37 0.77 -5.09
C SER A 169 11.91 0.76 -5.13
N SER A 170 12.56 0.23 -4.10
CA SER A 170 14.02 0.11 -4.03
C SER A 170 14.57 -0.76 -5.16
N ILE A 171 13.99 -1.93 -5.42
CA ILE A 171 14.40 -2.80 -6.54
C ILE A 171 14.30 -2.04 -7.87
N LYS A 172 13.20 -1.30 -8.10
CA LYS A 172 13.05 -0.49 -9.32
C LYS A 172 14.12 0.59 -9.41
N ASN A 173 14.39 1.31 -8.33
CA ASN A 173 15.42 2.34 -8.29
C ASN A 173 16.81 1.75 -8.55
N GLU A 174 17.14 0.58 -8.00
CA GLU A 174 18.39 -0.11 -8.29
C GLU A 174 18.51 -0.48 -9.76
N THR A 175 17.46 -1.04 -10.37
CA THR A 175 17.48 -1.36 -11.80
C THR A 175 17.59 -0.10 -12.67
N MET A 176 16.91 0.98 -12.30
CA MET A 176 17.00 2.27 -12.98
C MET A 176 18.41 2.84 -12.87
N ASN A 177 19.02 2.82 -11.69
CA ASN A 177 20.38 3.29 -11.47
C ASN A 177 21.40 2.47 -12.27
N LYS A 178 21.25 1.13 -12.32
CA LYS A 178 22.09 0.26 -13.15
C LYS A 178 21.97 0.61 -14.64
N ASN A 179 20.76 0.86 -15.12
CA ASN A 179 20.52 1.25 -16.52
C ASN A 179 21.10 2.64 -16.85
N ILE A 180 20.92 3.63 -15.97
CA ILE A 180 21.49 4.97 -16.13
C ILE A 180 23.02 4.91 -16.13
N TYR A 181 23.61 4.12 -15.22
CA TYR A 181 25.05 3.92 -15.18
C TYR A 181 25.58 3.33 -16.49
N LEU A 182 24.93 2.27 -17.01
CA LEU A 182 25.30 1.66 -18.29
C LEU A 182 25.20 2.67 -19.44
N LEU A 183 24.10 3.41 -19.53
CA LEU A 183 23.92 4.45 -20.56
C LEU A 183 24.99 5.55 -20.45
N SER A 184 25.36 5.93 -19.22
CA SER A 184 26.38 6.94 -18.98
C SER A 184 27.76 6.47 -19.40
N VAL A 185 28.12 5.21 -19.10
CA VAL A 185 29.39 4.61 -19.54
C VAL A 185 29.45 4.57 -21.07
N LEU A 186 28.38 4.12 -21.74
CA LEU A 186 28.31 4.14 -23.19
C LEU A 186 28.45 5.56 -23.75
N SER A 187 27.79 6.55 -23.14
CA SER A 187 27.87 7.95 -23.55
C SER A 187 29.29 8.52 -23.43
N VAL A 188 29.99 8.27 -22.32
CA VAL A 188 31.37 8.74 -22.11
C VAL A 188 32.35 8.14 -23.12
N ILE A 189 32.11 6.90 -23.55
CA ILE A 189 32.92 6.25 -24.58
C ILE A 189 32.58 6.78 -25.98
N PHE A 190 31.29 6.86 -26.32
CA PHE A 190 30.86 7.23 -27.67
C PHE A 190 30.98 8.73 -27.97
N LEU A 191 30.84 9.61 -26.99
CA LEU A 191 30.94 11.06 -27.21
C LEU A 191 32.27 11.50 -27.85
N PRO A 192 33.45 11.16 -27.31
CA PRO A 192 34.73 11.51 -27.95
C PRO A 192 34.95 10.78 -29.27
N LEU A 193 34.49 9.54 -29.40
CA LEU A 193 34.56 8.79 -30.66
C LEU A 193 33.75 9.47 -31.77
N ASN A 194 32.52 9.87 -31.47
CA ASN A 194 31.66 10.59 -32.39
C ASN A 194 32.23 11.96 -32.75
N LEU A 195 32.92 12.63 -31.81
CA LEU A 195 33.63 13.87 -32.10
C LEU A 195 34.77 13.66 -33.10
N ILE A 196 35.59 12.61 -32.92
CA ILE A 196 36.69 12.27 -33.83
C ILE A 196 36.14 11.94 -35.23
N VAL A 197 35.19 11.02 -35.31
CA VAL A 197 34.58 10.63 -36.60
C VAL A 197 33.89 11.82 -37.27
N GLY A 198 33.17 12.64 -36.49
CA GLY A 198 32.51 13.84 -36.98
C GLY A 198 33.50 14.88 -37.51
N PHE A 199 34.58 15.16 -36.76
CA PHE A 199 35.61 16.14 -37.14
C PHE A 199 36.34 15.75 -38.42
N PHE A 200 36.77 14.48 -38.54
CA PHE A 200 37.43 13.98 -39.76
C PHE A 200 36.46 13.65 -40.90
N GLY A 201 35.16 13.59 -40.63
CA GLY A 201 34.10 13.46 -41.65
C GLY A 201 33.65 14.79 -42.25
N MET A 202 34.21 15.93 -41.81
CA MET A 202 33.90 17.24 -42.37
C MET A 202 34.56 17.41 -43.75
N ASN A 203 33.82 17.97 -44.72
CA ASN A 203 34.35 18.28 -46.06
C ASN A 203 35.15 19.59 -46.07
N THR A 204 36.10 19.75 -45.15
CA THR A 204 36.96 20.94 -45.04
C THR A 204 38.36 20.63 -45.54
N LYS A 205 38.95 21.54 -46.33
CA LYS A 205 40.35 21.43 -46.78
C LYS A 205 41.33 21.74 -45.65
N ASN A 206 42.53 21.17 -45.75
CA ASN A 206 43.63 21.30 -44.79
C ASN A 206 43.29 20.74 -43.39
N LEU A 207 42.58 19.62 -43.32
CA LEU A 207 42.35 18.91 -42.07
C LEU A 207 43.68 18.39 -41.51
N PHE A 208 43.73 18.24 -40.19
CA PHE A 208 44.85 17.56 -39.55
C PHE A 208 45.05 16.18 -40.20
N LEU A 209 46.30 15.76 -40.44
CA LEU A 209 46.64 14.48 -41.06
C LEU A 209 46.18 14.25 -42.52
N GLU A 210 45.56 15.23 -43.21
CA GLU A 210 45.08 15.08 -44.60
C GLU A 210 46.19 14.70 -45.59
N ASN A 211 47.37 15.31 -45.45
CA ASN A 211 48.51 15.08 -46.34
C ASN A 211 49.37 13.87 -45.92
N ASN A 212 49.00 13.15 -44.85
CA ASN A 212 49.79 12.03 -44.34
C ASN A 212 49.25 10.70 -44.91
N PRO A 213 50.07 9.89 -45.62
CA PRO A 213 49.61 8.62 -46.20
C PRO A 213 49.11 7.61 -45.16
N TYR A 214 49.50 7.75 -43.89
CA TYR A 214 49.07 6.89 -42.78
C TYR A 214 48.02 7.55 -41.86
N GLY A 215 47.45 8.71 -42.24
CA GLY A 215 46.52 9.49 -41.41
C GLY A 215 45.31 8.70 -40.90
N THR A 216 44.67 7.93 -41.78
CA THR A 216 43.53 7.05 -41.44
C THR A 216 43.90 5.95 -40.44
N LEU A 217 45.10 5.38 -40.56
CA LEU A 217 45.59 4.36 -39.62
C LEU A 217 45.86 4.94 -38.23
N TYR A 218 46.39 6.16 -38.14
CA TYR A 218 46.58 6.84 -36.84
C TYR A 218 45.26 7.14 -36.14
N ILE A 219 44.24 7.61 -36.87
CA ILE A 219 42.90 7.88 -36.31
C ILE A 219 42.23 6.59 -35.85
N PHE A 220 42.33 5.52 -36.66
CA PHE A 220 41.81 4.21 -36.30
C PHE A 220 42.45 3.69 -35.00
N PHE A 221 43.78 3.78 -34.89
CA PHE A 221 44.50 3.38 -33.68
C PHE A 221 44.07 4.21 -32.46
N SER A 222 43.89 5.53 -32.62
CA SER A 222 43.39 6.41 -31.56
C SER A 222 42.00 5.99 -31.05
N ILE A 223 41.07 5.67 -31.96
CA ILE A 223 39.73 5.17 -31.63
C ILE A 223 39.82 3.86 -30.84
N CYS A 224 40.63 2.91 -31.30
CA CYS A 224 40.86 1.64 -30.60
C CYS A 224 41.44 1.87 -29.19
N CYS A 225 42.41 2.77 -29.04
CA CYS A 225 42.97 3.12 -27.74
C CYS A 225 41.92 3.69 -26.78
N ILE A 226 41.05 4.59 -27.23
CA ILE A 226 39.99 5.18 -26.40
C ILE A 226 38.99 4.10 -25.95
N LEU A 227 38.60 3.17 -26.83
CA LEU A 227 37.73 2.04 -26.49
C LEU A 227 38.35 1.14 -25.42
N ILE A 228 39.61 0.75 -25.60
CA ILE A 228 40.34 -0.11 -24.64
C ILE A 228 40.46 0.59 -23.29
N PHE A 229 40.84 1.87 -23.28
CA PHE A 229 40.97 2.63 -22.05
C PHE A 229 39.62 2.80 -21.33
N GLY A 230 38.54 3.04 -22.06
CA GLY A 230 37.18 3.10 -21.53
C GLY A 230 36.74 1.78 -20.88
N LEU A 231 37.04 0.64 -21.51
CA LEU A 231 36.73 -0.69 -20.97
C LEU A 231 37.54 -1.01 -19.70
N LEU A 232 38.84 -0.68 -19.68
CA LEU A 232 39.70 -0.85 -18.51
C LEU A 232 39.21 0.00 -17.33
N TYR A 233 38.83 1.25 -17.59
CA TYR A 233 38.26 2.14 -16.58
C TYR A 233 36.96 1.58 -15.98
N TYR A 234 36.05 1.08 -16.83
CA TYR A 234 34.82 0.44 -16.39
C TYR A 234 35.07 -0.76 -15.47
N LYS A 235 36.00 -1.65 -15.86
CA LYS A 235 36.33 -2.85 -15.07
C LYS A 235 36.91 -2.52 -13.70
N SER A 236 37.78 -1.52 -13.62
CA SER A 236 38.43 -1.10 -12.36
C SER A 236 37.45 -0.46 -11.37
N LYS A 237 36.34 0.11 -11.83
CA LYS A 237 35.38 0.82 -10.98
C LYS A 237 34.19 -0.04 -10.53
N LYS A 238 34.12 -1.32 -10.93
CA LYS A 238 33.10 -2.25 -10.45
C LYS A 238 33.36 -2.51 -8.95
N VAL A 239 32.66 -1.76 -8.10
CA VAL A 239 32.75 -1.84 -6.64
C VAL A 239 32.49 -3.29 -6.20
N LYS A 240 33.29 -3.80 -5.27
CA LYS A 240 33.09 -5.11 -4.65
C LYS A 240 31.78 -5.08 -3.87
N GLU A 241 30.74 -5.69 -4.41
CA GLU A 241 29.49 -5.95 -3.70
C GLU A 241 29.75 -7.17 -2.78
N PHE A 242 29.61 -6.99 -1.47
CA PHE A 242 29.71 -8.06 -0.49
C PHE A 242 28.32 -8.64 -0.22
N GLU A 243 28.21 -9.96 -0.12
CA GLU A 243 26.94 -10.60 0.25
C GLU A 243 26.68 -10.37 1.75
N PHE A 244 25.39 -10.23 2.11
CA PHE A 244 24.97 -10.01 3.50
C PHE A 244 25.48 -11.12 4.45
N ASP A 245 25.65 -12.35 3.93
CA ASP A 245 26.05 -13.53 4.71
C ASP A 245 27.54 -13.90 4.57
N ASP A 246 28.38 -13.07 3.95
CA ASP A 246 29.80 -13.38 3.72
C ASP A 246 30.59 -13.61 5.04
N TYR A 247 30.06 -13.15 6.18
CA TYR A 247 30.62 -13.39 7.51
C TYR A 247 30.18 -14.72 8.15
N LEU A 248 29.06 -15.30 7.73
CA LEU A 248 28.46 -16.50 8.35
C LEU A 248 29.04 -17.81 7.78
N LYS A 249 29.63 -17.80 6.59
CA LYS A 249 30.28 -18.98 5.98
C LYS A 249 31.70 -19.27 6.51
N LYS A 250 32.22 -18.48 7.45
CA LYS A 250 33.61 -18.58 7.97
C LYS A 250 33.75 -19.15 9.39
N LYS A 251 32.75 -19.86 9.91
CA LYS A 251 32.84 -20.55 11.21
C LYS A 251 32.49 -22.02 11.09
#